data_AF-A0A2G8LHN2-F1
#
_entry.id   AF-A0A2G8LHN2-F1
#
_cell.length_a   1.000
_cell.length_b   1.000
_cell.length_c   1.000
_cell.angle_alpha   90.00
_cell.angle_beta   90.00
_cell.angle_gamma   90.00
#
_symmetry.space_group_name_H-M   'P 1'
#
loop_
_entity.id
_entity.type
_entity.pdbx_description
1 polymer ?
#
loop_
_entity_poly.entity_id
_entity_poly.type
_entity_poly.pdbx_seq_one_letter_code
_entity_poly.pdbx_strand_id
1 'polypeptide(L)'
;MLQDLGPQDRIYNEIKTVDDNDFRFQEEEEPIELVETLAENMQLYPDEHILTGHLLKFEYDPKIYAECANYMTLDKANVILYSKAFDDEKSFIGRRILVQDQVFYS
;
A
#
# COMPACT_ATOMS: atom_id res chain seq x y z
N MET A 1 18.27 0.46 -9.30
CA MET A 1 18.47 1.65 -8.45
C MET A 1 17.97 1.44 -7.03
N LEU A 2 16.68 1.14 -6.78
CA LEU A 2 16.18 0.89 -5.42
C LEU A 2 16.75 -0.40 -4.79
N GLN A 3 16.77 -1.51 -5.52
CA GLN A 3 17.38 -2.77 -5.07
C GLN A 3 18.90 -2.65 -4.90
N ASP A 4 19.57 -1.87 -5.76
CA ASP A 4 21.03 -1.72 -5.73
C ASP A 4 21.53 -0.80 -4.61
N LEU A 5 20.83 0.32 -4.36
CA LEU A 5 21.20 1.29 -3.31
C LEU A 5 20.67 0.88 -1.94
N GLY A 6 19.62 0.06 -1.90
CA GLY A 6 18.94 -0.35 -0.69
C GLY A 6 18.19 0.77 0.03
N PRO A 7 17.50 0.43 1.14
CA PRO A 7 16.72 1.38 1.92
C PRO A 7 17.58 2.52 2.47
N GLN A 8 17.02 3.73 2.47
CA GLN A 8 17.71 4.95 2.91
C GLN A 8 17.04 5.51 4.16
N ASP A 9 17.76 5.50 5.29
CA ASP A 9 17.29 6.03 6.57
C ASP A 9 16.89 7.51 6.48
N ARG A 10 17.64 8.32 5.71
CA ARG A 10 17.30 9.72 5.45
C ARG A 10 15.87 9.88 4.91
N ILE A 11 15.48 9.06 3.94
CA ILE A 11 14.15 9.15 3.30
C ILE A 11 13.06 8.74 4.31
N TYR A 12 13.29 7.69 5.10
CA TYR A 12 12.37 7.31 6.17
C TYR A 12 12.16 8.45 7.17
N ASN A 13 13.25 9.07 7.63
CA ASN A 13 13.17 10.17 8.60
C ASN A 13 12.48 11.41 8.02
N GLU A 14 12.66 11.70 6.73
CA GLU A 14 11.95 12.76 6.03
C GLU A 14 10.44 12.48 5.99
N ILE A 15 10.02 11.27 5.61
CA ILE A 15 8.61 10.86 5.60
C ILE A 15 8.03 10.93 7.02
N LYS A 16 8.72 10.35 8.00
CA LYS A 16 8.29 10.41 9.41
C LYS A 16 8.12 11.85 9.90
N THR A 17 8.99 12.77 9.49
CA THR A 17 8.86 14.19 9.85
C THR A 17 7.62 14.83 9.22
N VAL A 18 7.26 14.45 8.00
CA VAL A 18 6.02 14.91 7.35
C VAL A 18 4.82 14.37 8.11
N ASP A 19 4.77 13.06 8.34
CA ASP A 19 3.66 12.39 9.04
C ASP A 19 3.47 12.95 10.48
N ASP A 20 4.57 13.18 11.21
CA ASP A 20 4.54 13.77 12.56
C ASP A 20 3.96 15.20 12.54
N ASN A 21 4.24 15.99 11.48
CA ASN A 21 3.69 17.34 11.34
C ASN A 21 2.22 17.31 10.93
N ASP A 22 1.85 16.43 9.99
CA ASP A 22 0.47 16.30 9.53
C ASP A 22 -0.45 15.91 10.68
N PHE A 23 -0.04 14.95 11.52
CA PHE A 23 -0.79 14.60 12.73
C PHE A 23 -0.86 15.76 13.74
N ARG A 24 0.26 16.46 13.95
CA ARG A 24 0.32 17.56 14.94
C ARG A 24 -0.59 18.73 14.57
N PHE A 25 -0.76 19.00 13.29
CA PHE A 25 -1.54 20.12 12.77
C PHE A 25 -2.83 19.67 12.07
N GLN A 26 -3.28 18.44 12.34
CA GLN A 26 -4.48 17.87 11.76
C GLN A 26 -5.71 18.71 12.13
N GLU A 27 -6.57 18.97 11.14
CA GLU A 27 -7.86 19.63 11.35
C GLU A 27 -8.89 18.62 11.90
N GLU A 28 -9.95 19.14 12.51
CA GLU A 28 -11.05 18.29 12.99
C GLU A 28 -11.75 17.61 11.80
N GLU A 29 -11.86 16.29 11.88
CA GLU A 29 -12.53 15.45 10.89
C GLU A 29 -14.05 15.37 11.18
N GLU A 30 -14.86 15.02 10.18
CA GLU A 30 -16.28 14.79 10.41
C GLU A 30 -16.48 13.64 11.42
N PRO A 31 -17.41 13.77 12.40
CA PRO A 31 -17.60 12.75 13.43
C PRO A 31 -17.88 11.35 12.91
N ILE A 32 -18.51 11.24 11.73
CA ILE A 32 -18.83 9.95 11.12
C ILE A 32 -17.57 9.24 10.61
N GLU A 33 -16.67 9.98 9.95
CA GLU A 33 -15.41 9.46 9.40
C GLU A 33 -14.44 9.10 10.53
N LEU A 34 -14.41 9.92 11.59
CA LEU A 34 -13.59 9.65 12.77
C LEU A 34 -14.00 8.32 13.43
N VAL A 35 -15.30 8.09 13.67
CA VAL A 35 -15.76 6.85 14.33
C VAL A 35 -15.50 5.62 13.47
N GLU A 36 -15.67 5.73 12.14
CA GLU A 36 -15.32 4.67 11.20
C GLU A 36 -13.84 4.30 11.31
N THR A 37 -12.96 5.29 11.15
CA THR A 37 -11.50 5.09 11.22
C THR A 37 -11.06 4.51 12.57
N LEU A 38 -11.61 5.00 13.68
CA LEU A 38 -11.27 4.48 15.02
C LEU A 38 -11.73 3.03 15.20
N ALA A 39 -12.93 2.68 14.71
CA ALA A 39 -13.44 1.32 14.82
C ALA A 39 -12.61 0.33 13.99
N GLU A 40 -12.11 0.74 12.82
CA GLU A 40 -11.15 -0.04 12.03
C GLU A 40 -9.81 -0.19 12.76
N ASN A 41 -9.28 0.92 13.30
CA ASN A 41 -7.99 0.91 13.98
C ASN A 41 -7.99 0.03 15.24
N MET A 42 -9.09 -0.06 15.97
CA MET A 42 -9.25 -0.97 17.11
C MET A 42 -9.07 -2.45 16.75
N GLN A 43 -9.25 -2.83 15.48
CA GLN A 43 -9.04 -4.21 15.02
C GLN A 43 -7.59 -4.47 14.58
N LEU A 44 -6.85 -3.41 14.23
CA LEU A 44 -5.54 -3.49 13.59
C LEU A 44 -4.37 -3.12 14.52
N TYR A 45 -4.62 -2.24 15.49
CA TYR A 45 -3.58 -1.65 16.34
C TYR A 45 -3.88 -1.89 17.83
N PRO A 46 -2.84 -1.99 18.68
CA PRO A 46 -3.04 -2.01 20.13
C PRO A 46 -3.59 -0.65 20.62
N ASP A 47 -4.12 -0.65 21.84
CA ASP A 47 -4.84 0.49 22.42
C ASP A 47 -4.03 1.80 22.37
N GLU A 48 -2.72 1.74 22.55
CA GLU A 48 -1.84 2.93 22.52
C GLU A 48 -1.70 3.56 21.12
N HIS A 49 -2.09 2.82 20.08
CA HIS A 49 -1.94 3.21 18.67
C HIS A 49 -3.27 3.32 17.92
N ILE A 50 -4.42 3.25 18.59
CA ILE A 50 -5.72 3.42 17.92
C ILE A 50 -5.81 4.77 17.17
N LEU A 51 -5.28 5.84 17.76
CA LEU A 51 -5.32 7.18 17.15
C LEU A 51 -4.22 7.40 16.10
N THR A 52 -3.07 6.75 16.25
CA THR A 52 -1.83 7.13 15.54
C THR A 52 -1.24 6.02 14.68
N GLY A 53 -1.70 4.78 14.83
CA GLY A 53 -1.10 3.59 14.23
C GLY A 53 -1.09 3.60 12.71
N HIS A 54 -2.14 4.16 12.11
CA HIS A 54 -2.24 4.32 10.66
C HIS A 54 -1.52 5.57 10.13
N LEU A 55 -1.18 6.53 10.99
CA LEU A 55 -0.60 7.81 10.60
C LEU A 55 0.93 7.81 10.77
N LEU A 56 1.41 7.48 11.97
CA LEU A 56 2.79 7.69 12.36
C LEU A 56 3.69 6.50 12.01
N LYS A 57 4.99 6.79 11.89
CA LYS A 57 6.03 5.77 11.66
C LYS A 57 6.86 5.61 12.92
N PHE A 58 6.91 4.39 13.46
CA PHE A 58 7.54 4.11 14.76
C PHE A 58 8.94 3.52 14.63
N GLU A 59 9.13 2.56 13.72
CA GLU A 59 10.37 1.80 13.57
C GLU A 59 10.85 1.78 12.12
N TYR A 60 12.15 2.00 11.94
CA TYR A 60 12.83 1.81 10.67
C TYR A 60 13.53 0.44 10.64
N ASP A 61 12.98 -0.52 9.90
CA ASP A 61 13.64 -1.79 9.62
C ASP A 61 14.09 -1.88 8.16
N PRO A 62 15.38 -1.62 7.84
CA PRO A 62 15.89 -1.72 6.48
C PRO A 62 15.80 -3.14 5.91
N LYS A 63 15.69 -4.19 6.71
CA LYS A 63 15.57 -5.56 6.19
C LYS A 63 14.21 -5.77 5.54
N ILE A 64 13.14 -5.34 6.19
CA ILE A 64 11.77 -5.46 5.66
C ILE A 64 11.64 -4.68 4.36
N TYR A 65 12.16 -3.44 4.32
CA TYR A 65 12.12 -2.64 3.10
C TYR A 65 12.91 -3.26 1.95
N ALA A 66 14.09 -3.81 2.24
CA ALA A 66 14.90 -4.51 1.24
C ALA A 66 14.20 -5.78 0.75
N GLU A 67 13.58 -6.54 1.64
CA GLU A 67 12.85 -7.76 1.30
C GLU A 67 11.66 -7.45 0.37
N CYS A 68 10.83 -6.46 0.74
CA CYS A 68 9.75 -5.96 -0.12
C CYS A 68 10.26 -5.53 -1.49
N ALA A 69 11.38 -4.80 -1.55
CA ALA A 69 11.98 -4.39 -2.81
C ALA A 69 12.42 -5.59 -3.66
N ASN A 70 12.93 -6.65 -3.04
CA ASN A 70 13.36 -7.87 -3.73
C ASN A 70 12.20 -8.73 -4.26
N TYR A 71 10.97 -8.56 -3.76
CA TYR A 71 9.79 -9.19 -4.36
C TYR A 71 9.31 -8.51 -5.65
N MET A 72 9.69 -7.25 -5.88
CA MET A 72 9.31 -6.50 -7.09
C MET A 72 10.12 -6.94 -8.30
N THR A 73 9.73 -8.09 -8.85
CA THR A 73 10.38 -8.80 -9.95
C THR A 73 9.34 -9.20 -10.99
N LEU A 74 9.75 -9.35 -12.26
CA LEU A 74 8.81 -9.64 -13.35
C LEU A 74 8.14 -11.00 -13.21
N ASP A 75 8.82 -11.99 -12.65
CA ASP A 75 8.30 -13.33 -12.38
C ASP A 75 7.19 -13.35 -11.32
N LYS A 76 7.18 -12.36 -10.43
CA LYS A 76 6.16 -12.21 -9.37
C LYS A 76 5.11 -11.14 -9.69
N ALA A 77 5.22 -10.48 -10.84
CA ALA A 77 4.33 -9.41 -11.24
C ALA A 77 3.08 -9.94 -11.95
N ASN A 78 1.91 -9.44 -11.55
CA ASN A 78 0.67 -9.56 -12.33
C ASN A 78 0.50 -8.30 -13.18
N VAL A 79 0.55 -8.44 -14.50
CA VAL A 79 0.39 -7.30 -15.43
C VAL A 79 -1.03 -7.28 -15.96
N ILE A 80 -1.76 -6.19 -15.68
CA ILE A 80 -3.12 -5.98 -16.16
C ILE A 80 -3.09 -4.92 -17.26
N LEU A 81 -3.54 -5.29 -18.46
CA LEU A 81 -3.70 -4.38 -19.58
C LEU A 81 -5.18 -3.97 -19.70
N TYR A 82 -5.44 -2.67 -19.56
CA TYR A 82 -6.76 -2.10 -19.83
C TYR A 82 -6.71 -1.26 -21.11
N SER A 83 -7.52 -1.62 -22.11
CA SER A 83 -7.65 -0.85 -23.35
C SER A 83 -9.02 -1.08 -23.99
N LYS A 84 -9.60 -0.01 -24.53
CA LYS A 84 -10.86 -0.04 -25.30
C LYS A 84 -10.79 -0.95 -26.52
N ALA A 85 -9.59 -1.26 -27.01
CA ALA A 85 -9.40 -2.22 -28.11
C ALA A 85 -9.85 -3.65 -27.73
N PHE A 86 -10.04 -3.93 -26.44
CA PHE A 86 -10.43 -5.24 -25.91
C PHE A 86 -11.79 -5.25 -25.18
N ASP A 87 -12.59 -4.18 -25.29
CA ASP A 87 -13.95 -4.16 -24.75
C ASP A 87 -14.90 -4.94 -25.68
N ASP A 88 -15.46 -6.05 -25.17
CA ASP A 88 -16.55 -6.79 -25.80
C ASP A 88 -17.87 -6.55 -25.03
N GLU A 89 -18.97 -6.29 -25.74
CA GLU A 89 -20.28 -5.89 -25.18
C GLU A 89 -20.97 -6.93 -24.28
N LYS A 90 -20.48 -8.17 -24.20
CA LYS A 90 -21.16 -9.29 -23.51
C LYS A 90 -20.31 -9.90 -22.40
N SER A 91 -20.04 -9.12 -21.36
CA SER A 91 -19.60 -9.68 -20.08
C SER A 91 -20.69 -9.48 -19.01
N PHE A 92 -20.72 -10.37 -18.02
CA PHE A 92 -21.62 -10.32 -16.87
C PHE A 92 -21.50 -9.03 -16.01
N ILE A 93 -20.45 -8.21 -16.23
CA ILE A 93 -20.29 -6.82 -15.75
C ILE A 93 -19.78 -5.87 -16.86
N GLY A 94 -19.92 -6.26 -18.13
CA GLY A 94 -19.44 -5.50 -19.30
C GLY A 94 -17.93 -5.46 -19.61
N ARG A 95 -17.04 -6.19 -18.91
CA ARG A 95 -15.60 -6.30 -19.21
C ARG A 95 -15.12 -7.70 -19.57
N ARG A 96 -14.40 -7.84 -20.70
CA ARG A 96 -13.70 -9.07 -21.08
C ARG A 96 -12.32 -9.10 -20.41
N ILE A 97 -12.05 -10.12 -19.60
CA ILE A 97 -10.73 -10.38 -19.00
C ILE A 97 -10.10 -11.55 -19.74
N LEU A 98 -8.97 -11.30 -20.40
CA LEU A 98 -8.13 -12.34 -20.98
C LEU A 98 -6.99 -12.62 -20.02
N VAL A 99 -6.97 -13.83 -19.46
CA VAL A 99 -5.82 -14.34 -18.72
C VAL A 99 -4.97 -15.12 -19.71
N GLN A 100 -3.76 -14.65 -20.00
CA GLN A 100 -2.80 -15.46 -20.76
C GLN A 100 -2.31 -16.58 -19.83
N ASP A 101 -2.59 -17.83 -20.19
CA ASP A 101 -2.18 -19.01 -19.42
C ASP A 101 -0.68 -18.99 -19.15
N GLN A 102 -0.31 -18.96 -17.86
CA GLN A 102 1.02 -19.34 -17.44
C GLN A 102 1.17 -20.84 -17.71
N VAL A 103 2.10 -21.20 -18.60
CA VAL A 103 2.53 -22.59 -18.79
C VAL A 103 3.23 -23.04 -17.50
N PHE A 104 2.50 -23.76 -16.65
CA PHE A 104 3.08 -24.48 -15.51
C PHE A 104 3.86 -25.69 -16.08
N TYR A 105 5.19 -25.68 -15.98
CA TYR A 105 6.01 -26.87 -16.17
C TYR A 105 5.97 -27.69 -14.86
N SER A 106 5.47 -28.93 -14.95
CA SER A 106 5.56 -29.95 -13.89
C SER A 106 6.92 -30.62 -13.87
#